data_AF-A0A7X8ZQF8-F1
#
_entry.id   AF-A0A7X8ZQF8-F1
#
_cell.length_a   1.000
_cell.length_b   1.000
_cell.length_c   1.000
_cell.angle_alpha   90.00
_cell.angle_beta   90.00
_cell.angle_gamma   90.00
#
_symmetry.space_group_name_H-M   'P 1'
#
loop_
_entity.id
_entity.type
_entity.pdbx_description
1 polymer ?
#
loop_
_entity_poly.entity_id
_entity_poly.type
_entity_poly.pdbx_seq_one_letter_code
_entity_poly.pdbx_strand_id
1 'polypeptide(L)'
;SGEHIVAPELAYLQVAHDLPFHRRLLLALLICAKEPGSNLPALSTRERLRACATAIPGHRGRRRALQALKYVRDNCNSQSFVEPILFMFLALPNCLGGMGITDLDFNRRFELTREERATFRKSCLYSDFVSEQWRLAIEYDSNEYHGRDDSDPGRRSQGDHDIARATILGARKYEALSLRTPQLYKPRQFEMFIREMFRRTGKYIRIRTGKFWDMFQEIVALLPRRETVIPKEVQSDIRRLMSYERNIEFGRRRDALARAEMFGGPRRWRLVKRSVGERPELNNRMNGESNTGLTAAARF
;
A
#
# COMPACT_ATOMS: atom_id res chain seq x y z
N SER A 1 28.58 18.01 3.06
CA SER A 1 29.25 16.70 3.05
C SER A 1 28.17 15.64 2.97
N GLY A 2 28.04 14.94 1.84
CA GLY A 2 27.09 13.82 1.74
C GLY A 2 27.70 12.58 2.36
N GLU A 3 27.02 11.97 3.32
CA GLU A 3 27.41 10.64 3.81
C GLU A 3 27.31 9.65 2.64
N HIS A 4 28.45 9.19 2.15
CA HIS A 4 28.50 8.13 1.15
C HIS A 4 28.17 6.81 1.85
N ILE A 5 27.01 6.22 1.57
CA ILE A 5 26.74 4.83 1.95
C ILE A 5 27.66 3.96 1.08
N VAL A 6 28.79 3.53 1.63
CA VAL A 6 29.84 2.78 0.91
C VAL A 6 29.32 1.40 0.45
N ALA A 7 28.29 0.84 1.10
CA ALA A 7 27.71 -0.45 0.77
C ALA A 7 26.19 -0.53 1.11
N PRO A 8 25.30 0.01 0.26
CA PRO A 8 23.85 0.02 0.53
C PRO A 8 23.28 -1.40 0.69
N GLU A 9 23.88 -2.39 0.05
CA GLU A 9 23.46 -3.79 0.17
C GLU A 9 23.71 -4.37 1.56
N LEU A 10 24.88 -4.09 2.13
CA LEU A 10 25.23 -4.52 3.48
C LEU A 10 24.40 -3.76 4.52
N ALA A 11 24.22 -2.45 4.34
CA ALA A 11 23.38 -1.63 5.21
C ALA A 11 21.94 -2.16 5.25
N TYR A 12 21.36 -2.48 4.08
CA TYR A 12 20.05 -3.14 4.00
C TYR A 12 20.03 -4.47 4.77
N LEU A 13 21.05 -5.31 4.58
CA LEU A 13 21.13 -6.62 5.22
C LEU A 13 21.21 -6.51 6.75
N GLN A 14 21.90 -5.49 7.29
CA GLN A 14 22.00 -5.20 8.71
C GLN A 14 20.63 -4.83 9.31
N VAL A 15 19.94 -3.85 8.71
CA VAL A 15 18.66 -3.36 9.25
C VAL A 15 17.47 -4.27 8.94
N ALA A 16 17.58 -5.15 7.93
CA ALA A 16 16.53 -6.07 7.55
C ALA A 16 16.08 -7.00 8.69
N HIS A 17 16.95 -7.28 9.65
CA HIS A 17 16.57 -8.09 10.81
C HIS A 17 15.55 -7.37 11.69
N ASP A 18 15.75 -6.08 11.99
CA ASP A 18 14.95 -5.37 12.99
C ASP A 18 13.66 -4.77 12.42
N LEU A 19 13.56 -4.65 11.10
CA LEU A 19 12.38 -4.09 10.45
C LEU A 19 11.23 -5.12 10.28
N PRO A 20 9.97 -4.71 10.56
CA PRO A 20 8.78 -5.42 10.11
C PRO A 20 8.80 -5.66 8.59
N PHE A 21 8.08 -6.67 8.12
CA PHE A 21 8.14 -7.10 6.71
C PHE A 21 7.89 -5.95 5.73
N HIS A 22 6.81 -5.19 5.90
CA HIS A 22 6.43 -4.11 4.99
C HIS A 22 7.44 -2.95 4.99
N ARG A 23 7.97 -2.57 6.16
CA ARG A 23 9.03 -1.55 6.26
C ARG A 23 10.33 -2.01 5.59
N ARG A 24 10.70 -3.27 5.78
CA ARG A 24 11.86 -3.87 5.11
C ARG A 24 11.68 -3.92 3.59
N LEU A 25 10.48 -4.23 3.11
CA LEU A 25 10.19 -4.22 1.69
C LEU A 25 10.24 -2.80 1.11
N LEU A 26 9.61 -1.83 1.79
CA LEU A 26 9.64 -0.43 1.40
C LEU A 26 11.07 0.10 1.30
N LEU A 27 11.91 -0.18 2.31
CA LEU A 27 13.31 0.21 2.28
C LEU A 27 14.05 -0.37 1.07
N ALA A 28 13.84 -1.65 0.75
CA ALA A 28 14.46 -2.27 -0.42
C ALA A 28 14.00 -1.64 -1.73
N LEU A 29 12.70 -1.33 -1.86
CA LEU A 29 12.15 -0.62 -3.02
C LEU A 29 12.78 0.76 -3.18
N LEU A 30 12.95 1.50 -2.08
CA LEU A 30 13.57 2.83 -2.08
C LEU A 30 15.06 2.80 -2.43
N ILE A 31 15.80 1.78 -1.96
CA ILE A 31 17.21 1.58 -2.36
C ILE A 31 17.33 1.29 -3.87
N CYS A 32 16.33 0.62 -4.44
CA CYS A 32 16.25 0.31 -5.87
C CYS A 32 15.54 1.39 -6.70
N ALA A 33 15.16 2.52 -6.08
CA ALA A 33 14.44 3.59 -6.76
C ALA A 33 15.38 4.43 -7.61
N LYS A 34 14.85 4.93 -8.74
CA LYS A 34 15.52 5.87 -9.64
C LYS A 34 14.48 6.73 -10.34
N GLU A 35 14.86 7.94 -10.71
CA GLU A 35 13.97 8.82 -11.48
C GLU A 35 13.74 8.26 -12.89
N PRO A 36 12.49 8.21 -13.39
CA PRO A 36 12.19 7.74 -14.74
C PRO A 36 12.93 8.54 -15.81
N GLY A 37 13.65 7.86 -16.70
CA GLY A 37 14.43 8.50 -17.75
C GLY A 37 15.74 9.16 -17.30
N SER A 38 16.07 9.13 -16.00
CA SER A 38 17.36 9.60 -15.50
C SER A 38 18.49 8.64 -15.85
N ASN A 39 19.67 9.19 -16.14
CA ASN A 39 20.91 8.44 -16.34
C ASN A 39 21.64 8.12 -15.02
N LEU A 40 21.18 8.69 -13.90
CA LEU A 40 21.75 8.40 -12.60
C LEU A 40 21.33 6.99 -12.14
N PRO A 41 22.27 6.14 -11.69
CA PRO A 41 21.94 4.82 -11.21
C PRO A 41 21.19 4.89 -9.87
N ALA A 42 20.33 3.90 -9.62
CA ALA A 42 19.81 3.64 -8.28
C ALA A 42 20.96 3.34 -7.31
N LEU A 43 20.72 3.49 -6.00
CA LEU A 43 21.73 3.15 -4.97
C LEU A 43 22.14 1.68 -5.06
N SER A 44 21.20 0.79 -5.36
CA SER A 44 21.46 -0.60 -5.70
C SER A 44 20.35 -1.16 -6.60
N THR A 45 20.43 -2.44 -6.92
CA THR A 45 19.38 -3.18 -7.63
C THR A 45 18.91 -4.37 -6.80
N ARG A 46 17.72 -4.89 -7.08
CA ARG A 46 17.22 -6.12 -6.49
C ARG A 46 18.24 -7.25 -6.60
N GLU A 47 18.90 -7.35 -7.76
CA GLU A 47 19.91 -8.37 -8.03
C GLU A 47 21.13 -8.21 -7.12
N ARG A 48 21.68 -7.00 -7.00
CA ARG A 48 22.83 -6.72 -6.12
C ARG A 48 22.49 -6.97 -4.64
N LEU A 49 21.32 -6.53 -4.18
CA LEU A 49 20.82 -6.82 -2.83
C LEU A 49 20.73 -8.34 -2.57
N ARG A 50 20.22 -9.09 -3.55
CA ARG A 50 20.09 -10.55 -3.45
C ARG A 50 21.46 -11.24 -3.47
N ALA A 51 22.38 -10.79 -4.32
CA ALA A 51 23.73 -11.31 -4.39
C ALA A 51 24.46 -11.14 -3.05
N CYS A 52 24.43 -9.93 -2.47
CA CYS A 52 24.99 -9.65 -1.15
C CYS A 52 24.41 -10.56 -0.06
N ALA A 53 23.07 -10.67 0.03
CA ALA A 53 22.42 -11.54 1.01
C ALA A 53 22.76 -13.04 0.80
N THR A 54 23.07 -13.45 -0.43
CA THR A 54 23.45 -14.83 -0.74
C THR A 54 24.90 -15.11 -0.37
N ALA A 55 25.79 -14.13 -0.58
CA ALA A 55 27.23 -14.24 -0.32
C ALA A 55 27.61 -14.26 1.16
N ILE A 56 26.74 -13.80 2.06
CA ILE A 56 27.01 -13.72 3.51
C ILE A 56 26.12 -14.71 4.29
N PRO A 57 26.40 -16.03 4.24
CA PRO A 57 25.67 -17.01 5.03
C PRO A 57 25.83 -16.73 6.54
N GLY A 58 24.82 -17.09 7.34
CA GLY A 58 24.83 -16.88 8.79
C GLY A 58 24.49 -15.46 9.26
N HIS A 59 24.49 -14.46 8.38
CA HIS A 59 24.12 -13.09 8.77
C HIS A 59 22.66 -13.02 9.26
N ARG A 60 22.44 -12.37 10.41
CA ARG A 60 21.14 -12.32 11.12
C ARG A 60 19.98 -11.85 10.23
N GLY A 61 20.20 -10.80 9.44
CA GLY A 61 19.18 -10.24 8.54
C GLY A 61 18.94 -11.01 7.24
N ARG A 62 19.75 -12.01 6.89
CA ARG A 62 19.73 -12.70 5.58
C ARG A 62 18.36 -13.28 5.22
N ARG A 63 17.80 -14.11 6.09
CA ARG A 63 16.52 -14.80 5.82
C ARG A 63 15.39 -13.79 5.59
N ARG A 64 15.37 -12.74 6.40
CA ARG A 64 14.38 -11.66 6.36
C ARG A 64 14.54 -10.80 5.10
N ALA A 65 15.76 -10.42 4.74
CA ALA A 65 16.09 -9.74 3.48
C ALA A 65 15.62 -10.54 2.27
N LEU A 66 16.05 -11.81 2.15
CA LEU A 66 15.67 -12.68 1.03
C LEU A 66 14.15 -12.89 0.92
N GLN A 67 13.41 -12.88 2.03
CA GLN A 67 11.95 -12.94 2.02
C GLN A 67 11.33 -11.70 1.36
N ALA A 68 11.78 -10.50 1.72
CA ALA A 68 11.27 -9.24 1.17
C ALA A 68 11.70 -9.07 -0.29
N LEU A 69 12.95 -9.41 -0.64
CA LEU A 69 13.50 -9.30 -1.99
C LEU A 69 12.74 -10.12 -3.04
N LYS A 70 11.88 -11.07 -2.64
CA LYS A 70 10.96 -11.77 -3.56
C LYS A 70 10.01 -10.80 -4.27
N TYR A 71 9.60 -9.75 -3.58
CA TYR A 71 8.57 -8.80 -4.02
C TYR A 71 9.12 -7.47 -4.53
N VAL A 72 10.42 -7.23 -4.39
CA VAL A 72 11.05 -5.99 -4.89
C VAL A 72 10.99 -5.95 -6.41
N ARG A 73 10.74 -4.77 -6.95
CA ARG A 73 10.92 -4.44 -8.37
C ARG A 73 11.83 -3.22 -8.43
N ASP A 74 12.69 -3.20 -9.44
CA ASP A 74 13.53 -2.05 -9.71
C ASP A 74 12.71 -0.95 -10.42
N ASN A 75 13.29 0.25 -10.54
CA ASN A 75 12.73 1.38 -11.29
C ASN A 75 11.51 2.08 -10.66
N CYS A 76 11.26 1.89 -9.36
CA CYS A 76 10.35 2.78 -8.61
C CYS A 76 10.84 4.24 -8.71
N ASN A 77 9.94 5.22 -8.81
CA ASN A 77 10.35 6.62 -8.87
C ASN A 77 10.98 7.06 -7.54
N SER A 78 12.19 7.61 -7.58
CA SER A 78 12.90 8.09 -6.38
C SER A 78 12.31 9.38 -5.79
N GLN A 79 11.46 10.10 -6.53
CA GLN A 79 10.82 11.33 -6.08
C GLN A 79 9.49 11.09 -5.35
N SER A 80 9.01 9.83 -5.28
CA SER A 80 7.72 9.48 -4.71
C SER A 80 7.84 8.41 -3.62
N PHE A 81 7.49 8.77 -2.38
CA PHE A 81 7.33 7.80 -1.30
C PHE A 81 6.02 7.01 -1.38
N VAL A 82 5.04 7.52 -2.14
CA VAL A 82 3.70 6.93 -2.21
C VAL A 82 3.64 5.79 -3.22
N GLU A 83 4.31 5.93 -4.36
CA GLU A 83 4.38 4.89 -5.40
C GLU A 83 4.82 3.51 -4.88
N PRO A 84 5.92 3.35 -4.11
CA PRO A 84 6.33 2.04 -3.62
C PRO A 84 5.32 1.44 -2.64
N ILE A 85 4.57 2.26 -1.91
CA ILE A 85 3.51 1.80 -1.00
C ILE A 85 2.29 1.36 -1.82
N LEU A 86 1.93 2.11 -2.87
CA LEU A 86 0.87 1.73 -3.80
C LEU A 86 1.20 0.41 -4.53
N PHE A 87 2.44 0.25 -4.96
CA PHE A 87 2.95 -1.02 -5.47
C PHE A 87 2.72 -2.16 -4.49
N MET A 88 3.03 -1.97 -3.21
CA MET A 88 2.79 -2.99 -2.19
C MET A 88 1.31 -3.37 -2.06
N PHE A 89 0.40 -2.41 -2.15
CA PHE A 89 -1.05 -2.70 -2.17
C PHE A 89 -1.47 -3.51 -3.39
N LEU A 90 -0.94 -3.18 -4.57
CA LEU A 90 -1.37 -3.81 -5.82
C LEU A 90 -0.72 -5.19 -6.02
N ALA A 91 0.59 -5.31 -5.75
CA ALA A 91 1.39 -6.46 -6.13
C ALA A 91 1.48 -7.56 -5.06
N LEU A 92 1.47 -7.22 -3.78
CA LEU A 92 1.63 -8.22 -2.72
C LEU A 92 0.46 -9.22 -2.70
N PRO A 93 0.69 -10.48 -2.30
CA PRO A 93 -0.39 -11.43 -2.10
C PRO A 93 -1.28 -11.02 -0.91
N ASN A 94 -2.51 -11.56 -0.87
CA ASN A 94 -3.47 -11.27 0.19
C ASN A 94 -2.93 -11.49 1.62
N CYS A 95 -2.07 -12.49 1.82
CA CYS A 95 -1.49 -12.78 3.15
C CYS A 95 -0.48 -11.72 3.62
N LEU A 96 -0.10 -10.81 2.74
CA LEU A 96 0.74 -9.65 2.99
C LEU A 96 -0.03 -8.34 2.73
N GLY A 97 -1.36 -8.38 2.58
CA GLY A 97 -2.22 -7.20 2.51
C GLY A 97 -2.37 -6.58 1.12
N GLY A 98 -1.89 -7.21 0.06
CA GLY A 98 -2.05 -6.71 -1.31
C GLY A 98 -3.08 -7.48 -2.16
N MET A 99 -3.31 -7.00 -3.38
CA MET A 99 -4.30 -7.51 -4.34
C MET A 99 -3.79 -8.62 -5.26
N GLY A 100 -2.49 -8.93 -5.22
CA GLY A 100 -1.89 -10.07 -5.91
C GLY A 100 -1.61 -9.88 -7.40
N ILE A 101 -1.36 -8.66 -7.87
CA ILE A 101 -0.91 -8.40 -9.26
C ILE A 101 0.59 -8.69 -9.36
N THR A 102 0.96 -9.95 -9.60
CA THR A 102 2.34 -10.42 -9.45
C THR A 102 3.33 -9.93 -10.50
N ASP A 103 2.84 -9.52 -11.66
CA ASP A 103 3.62 -9.02 -12.80
C ASP A 103 3.59 -7.48 -12.92
N LEU A 104 3.22 -6.79 -11.83
CA LEU A 104 3.25 -5.34 -11.79
C LEU A 104 4.71 -4.84 -11.85
N ASP A 105 4.99 -3.95 -12.80
CA ASP A 105 6.29 -3.30 -12.98
C ASP A 105 6.14 -1.78 -12.88
N PHE A 106 7.17 -1.11 -12.34
CA PHE A 106 7.22 0.34 -12.27
C PHE A 106 7.65 0.96 -13.60
N ASN A 107 7.16 2.18 -13.86
CA ASN A 107 7.72 3.11 -14.84
C ASN A 107 8.02 2.44 -16.19
N ARG A 108 7.06 1.65 -16.69
CA ARG A 108 7.24 0.91 -17.93
C ARG A 108 7.19 1.88 -19.11
N ARG A 109 8.18 1.78 -19.99
CA ARG A 109 8.29 2.59 -21.20
C ARG A 109 7.47 1.98 -22.34
N PHE A 110 6.63 2.80 -22.96
CA PHE A 110 5.94 2.51 -24.20
C PHE A 110 6.55 3.34 -25.33
N GLU A 111 7.09 2.66 -26.33
CA GLU A 111 7.55 3.32 -27.55
C GLU A 111 6.35 3.80 -28.37
N LEU A 112 6.41 5.05 -28.82
CA LEU A 112 5.39 5.64 -29.67
C LEU A 112 5.68 5.38 -31.15
N THR A 113 4.64 5.15 -31.94
CA THR A 113 4.75 5.01 -33.41
C THR A 113 5.11 6.35 -34.05
N ARG A 114 5.50 6.36 -35.33
CA ARG A 114 5.80 7.61 -36.05
C ARG A 114 4.62 8.57 -36.04
N GLU A 115 3.41 8.06 -36.20
CA GLU A 115 2.16 8.84 -36.16
C GLU A 115 1.91 9.41 -34.76
N GLU A 116 1.97 8.58 -33.72
CA GLU A 116 1.79 9.03 -32.33
C GLU A 116 2.84 10.06 -31.91
N ARG A 117 4.10 9.91 -32.35
CA ARG A 117 5.16 10.89 -32.12
C ARG A 117 4.84 12.23 -32.79
N ALA A 118 4.29 12.21 -34.01
CA ALA A 118 3.88 13.42 -34.72
C ALA A 118 2.69 14.11 -34.03
N THR A 119 1.70 13.32 -33.57
CA THR A 119 0.50 13.84 -32.91
C THR A 119 0.80 14.38 -31.51
N PHE A 120 1.50 13.61 -30.68
CA PHE A 120 1.68 13.92 -29.26
C PHE A 120 3.01 14.59 -28.93
N ARG A 121 3.89 14.76 -29.93
CA ARG A 121 5.22 15.41 -29.81
C ARG A 121 6.10 14.83 -28.69
N LYS A 122 5.95 13.53 -28.41
CA LYS A 122 6.75 12.77 -27.45
C LYS A 122 7.40 11.59 -28.16
N SER A 123 8.59 11.18 -27.73
CA SER A 123 9.28 10.00 -28.29
C SER A 123 8.79 8.69 -27.66
N CYS A 124 8.43 8.74 -26.37
CA CYS A 124 7.95 7.63 -25.57
C CYS A 124 6.97 8.10 -24.48
N LEU A 125 6.26 7.15 -23.88
CA LEU A 125 5.41 7.32 -22.71
C LEU A 125 5.90 6.42 -21.58
N TYR A 126 5.82 6.89 -20.34
CA TYR A 126 5.99 6.06 -19.14
C TYR A 126 4.65 5.97 -18.41
N SER A 127 4.40 4.82 -17.80
CA SER A 127 3.28 4.63 -16.87
C SER A 127 3.78 4.10 -15.54
N ASP A 128 3.30 4.68 -14.44
CA ASP A 128 3.82 4.43 -13.09
C ASP A 128 3.75 2.94 -12.73
N PHE A 129 2.65 2.26 -13.09
CA PHE A 129 2.50 0.83 -12.91
C PHE A 129 1.91 0.15 -14.14
N VAL A 130 2.51 -0.95 -14.57
CA VAL A 130 1.97 -1.77 -15.66
C VAL A 130 1.96 -3.24 -15.31
N SER A 131 0.85 -3.92 -15.64
CA SER A 131 0.74 -5.37 -15.67
C SER A 131 0.38 -5.82 -17.07
N GLU A 132 1.25 -6.61 -17.69
CA GLU A 132 1.05 -7.19 -19.02
C GLU A 132 -0.06 -8.24 -19.02
N GLN A 133 -0.11 -9.07 -17.98
CA GLN A 133 -1.11 -10.14 -17.85
C GLN A 133 -2.52 -9.62 -17.61
N TRP A 134 -2.64 -8.46 -16.95
CA TRP A 134 -3.92 -7.81 -16.72
C TRP A 134 -4.27 -6.81 -17.81
N ARG A 135 -3.33 -6.51 -18.71
CA ARG A 135 -3.43 -5.40 -19.67
C ARG A 135 -3.86 -4.12 -18.95
N LEU A 136 -3.12 -3.78 -17.90
CA LEU A 136 -3.47 -2.71 -16.97
C LEU A 136 -2.32 -1.71 -16.88
N ALA A 137 -2.64 -0.42 -16.97
CA ALA A 137 -1.74 0.69 -16.72
C ALA A 137 -2.36 1.63 -15.69
N ILE A 138 -1.63 1.98 -14.64
CA ILE A 138 -2.10 2.86 -13.57
C ILE A 138 -1.15 4.06 -13.45
N GLU A 139 -1.72 5.26 -13.51
CA GLU A 139 -1.05 6.53 -13.19
C GLU A 139 -1.43 6.96 -11.77
N TYR A 140 -0.45 7.36 -10.98
CA TYR A 140 -0.64 7.97 -9.68
C TYR A 140 -0.49 9.49 -9.79
N ASP A 141 -1.58 10.21 -9.56
CA ASP A 141 -1.59 11.68 -9.56
C ASP A 141 -1.39 12.21 -8.13
N SER A 142 -0.16 12.69 -7.89
CA SER A 142 0.29 13.25 -6.62
C SER A 142 -0.16 14.70 -6.38
N ASN A 143 -0.84 15.35 -7.33
CA ASN A 143 -1.09 16.79 -7.27
C ASN A 143 -1.74 17.24 -5.96
N GLU A 144 -1.06 18.21 -5.34
CA GLU A 144 -1.34 18.75 -4.02
C GLU A 144 -2.76 19.31 -3.92
N TYR A 145 -3.41 19.01 -2.79
CA TYR A 145 -4.73 19.55 -2.44
C TYR A 145 -4.74 21.08 -2.59
N HIS A 146 -5.55 21.64 -3.48
CA HIS A 146 -6.41 22.82 -3.29
C HIS A 146 -7.37 22.96 -4.48
N GLY A 147 -8.43 23.76 -4.28
CA GLY A 147 -9.70 23.81 -5.03
C GLY A 147 -9.63 23.66 -6.55
N ARG A 148 -10.62 22.95 -7.10
CA ARG A 148 -10.79 22.73 -8.53
C ARG A 148 -11.38 23.97 -9.16
N ASP A 149 -10.67 24.55 -10.10
CA ASP A 149 -11.23 25.47 -11.08
C ASP A 149 -10.85 24.93 -12.46
N ASP A 150 -11.85 24.59 -13.28
CA ASP A 150 -11.69 24.00 -14.61
C ASP A 150 -11.28 25.06 -15.67
N SER A 151 -11.08 26.31 -15.25
CA SER A 151 -10.64 27.42 -16.10
C SER A 151 -9.12 27.53 -16.28
N ASP A 152 -8.31 26.79 -15.51
CA ASP A 152 -6.84 26.85 -15.60
C ASP A 152 -6.28 26.23 -16.91
N PRO A 153 -5.61 27.02 -17.78
CA PRO A 153 -5.00 26.54 -19.03
C PRO A 153 -3.95 25.43 -18.84
N GLY A 154 -3.23 25.43 -17.71
CA GLY A 154 -2.24 24.41 -17.38
C GLY A 154 -2.88 23.04 -17.16
N ARG A 155 -4.10 23.01 -16.59
CA ARG A 155 -4.86 21.77 -16.35
C ARG A 155 -5.59 21.27 -17.58
N ARG A 156 -6.02 22.13 -18.52
CA ARG A 156 -6.53 21.68 -19.83
C ARG A 156 -5.48 20.90 -20.59
N SER A 157 -4.26 21.43 -20.61
CA SER A 157 -3.09 20.76 -21.21
C SER A 157 -2.80 19.41 -20.53
N GLN A 158 -2.96 19.32 -19.20
CA GLN A 158 -2.84 18.05 -18.47
C GLN A 158 -3.98 17.06 -18.81
N GLY A 159 -5.22 17.54 -18.92
CA GLY A 159 -6.38 16.72 -19.31
C GLY A 159 -6.22 16.15 -20.73
N ASP A 160 -5.74 16.96 -21.67
CA ASP A 160 -5.43 16.52 -23.03
C ASP A 160 -4.31 15.47 -23.04
N HIS A 161 -3.30 15.63 -22.17
CA HIS A 161 -2.25 14.62 -21.99
C HIS A 161 -2.78 13.30 -21.42
N ASP A 162 -3.75 13.34 -20.50
CA ASP A 162 -4.33 12.13 -19.92
C ASP A 162 -5.24 11.40 -20.92
N ILE A 163 -5.99 12.14 -21.75
CA ILE A 163 -6.77 11.57 -22.87
C ILE A 163 -5.84 10.92 -23.90
N ALA A 164 -4.77 11.62 -24.28
CA ALA A 164 -3.75 11.09 -25.18
C ALA A 164 -3.15 9.78 -24.66
N ARG A 165 -2.74 9.75 -23.38
CA ARG A 165 -2.23 8.54 -22.72
C ARG A 165 -3.22 7.39 -22.78
N ALA A 166 -4.46 7.63 -22.37
CA ALA A 166 -5.50 6.61 -22.38
C ALA A 166 -5.76 6.07 -23.79
N THR A 167 -5.69 6.93 -24.82
CA THR A 167 -5.86 6.54 -26.23
C THR A 167 -4.71 5.64 -26.71
N ILE A 168 -3.46 6.05 -26.46
CA ILE A 168 -2.24 5.28 -26.83
C ILE A 168 -2.23 3.91 -26.14
N LEU A 169 -2.55 3.87 -24.85
CA LEU A 169 -2.59 2.65 -24.05
C LEU A 169 -3.77 1.76 -24.47
N GLY A 170 -4.94 2.34 -24.71
CA GLY A 170 -6.12 1.65 -25.23
C GLY A 170 -5.88 1.02 -26.60
N ALA A 171 -5.17 1.70 -27.50
CA ALA A 171 -4.75 1.14 -28.79
C ALA A 171 -3.83 -0.09 -28.63
N ARG A 172 -3.05 -0.12 -27.54
CA ARG A 172 -2.23 -1.29 -27.13
C ARG A 172 -3.01 -2.30 -26.27
N LYS A 173 -4.34 -2.16 -26.20
CA LYS A 173 -5.29 -2.99 -25.44
C LYS A 173 -5.11 -2.93 -23.93
N TYR A 174 -4.55 -1.84 -23.40
CA TYR A 174 -4.44 -1.59 -21.97
C TYR A 174 -5.64 -0.81 -21.44
N GLU A 175 -6.11 -1.21 -20.27
CA GLU A 175 -6.95 -0.40 -19.41
C GLU A 175 -6.10 0.63 -18.68
N ALA A 176 -6.28 1.91 -19.03
CA ALA A 176 -5.61 3.03 -18.39
C ALA A 176 -6.48 3.59 -17.25
N LEU A 177 -5.94 3.63 -16.04
CA LEU A 177 -6.62 4.11 -14.84
C LEU A 177 -5.75 5.16 -14.13
N SER A 178 -6.39 6.19 -13.58
CA SER A 178 -5.70 7.20 -12.76
C SER A 178 -6.18 7.09 -11.31
N LEU A 179 -5.23 7.03 -10.38
CA LEU A 179 -5.47 7.09 -8.94
C LEU A 179 -4.94 8.40 -8.39
N ARG A 180 -5.86 9.26 -7.94
CA ARG A 180 -5.47 10.51 -7.28
C ARG A 180 -5.17 10.30 -5.80
N THR A 181 -4.32 11.17 -5.26
CA THR A 181 -3.97 11.20 -3.84
C THR A 181 -5.20 11.10 -2.91
N PRO A 182 -6.28 11.91 -3.02
CA PRO A 182 -7.41 11.82 -2.09
C PRO A 182 -8.13 10.46 -2.11
N GLN A 183 -8.12 9.78 -3.26
CA GLN A 183 -8.73 8.45 -3.40
C GLN A 183 -7.92 7.40 -2.63
N LEU A 184 -6.59 7.48 -2.67
CA LEU A 184 -5.70 6.55 -1.95
C LEU A 184 -5.86 6.64 -0.42
N TYR A 185 -5.94 7.85 0.11
CA TYR A 185 -6.01 8.06 1.57
C TYR A 185 -7.40 7.73 2.14
N LYS A 186 -8.48 7.89 1.36
CA LYS A 186 -9.85 7.63 1.81
C LYS A 186 -10.26 6.17 1.55
N PRO A 187 -10.52 5.35 2.58
CA PRO A 187 -10.74 3.91 2.44
C PRO A 187 -11.80 3.53 1.39
N ARG A 188 -12.97 4.20 1.43
CA ARG A 188 -14.08 3.92 0.51
C ARG A 188 -13.76 4.31 -0.93
N GLN A 189 -13.06 5.43 -1.13
CA GLN A 189 -12.67 5.86 -2.47
C GLN A 189 -11.61 4.94 -3.07
N PHE A 190 -10.67 4.49 -2.25
CA PHE A 190 -9.68 3.50 -2.64
C PHE A 190 -10.35 2.16 -3.00
N GLU A 191 -11.30 1.68 -2.18
CA GLU A 191 -12.06 0.48 -2.50
C GLU A 191 -12.82 0.60 -3.82
N MET A 192 -13.48 1.74 -4.07
CA MET A 192 -14.17 2.00 -5.34
C MET A 192 -13.20 1.93 -6.53
N PHE A 193 -12.02 2.54 -6.40
CA PHE A 193 -10.97 2.47 -7.42
C PHE A 193 -10.55 1.03 -7.69
N ILE A 194 -10.27 0.25 -6.64
CA ILE A 194 -9.86 -1.16 -6.80
C ILE A 194 -10.99 -1.99 -7.44
N ARG A 195 -12.24 -1.78 -7.05
CA ARG A 195 -13.39 -2.48 -7.67
C ARG A 195 -13.51 -2.16 -9.15
N GLU A 196 -13.33 -0.89 -9.51
CA GLU A 196 -13.34 -0.46 -10.91
C GLU A 196 -12.19 -1.06 -11.71
N MET A 197 -10.98 -1.07 -11.15
CA MET A 197 -9.80 -1.70 -11.75
C MET A 197 -10.05 -3.19 -12.06
N PHE A 198 -10.59 -3.94 -11.11
CA PHE A 198 -10.93 -5.36 -11.32
C PHE A 198 -12.03 -5.53 -12.37
N ARG A 199 -13.06 -4.68 -12.35
CA ARG A 199 -14.15 -4.72 -13.33
C ARG A 199 -13.64 -4.50 -14.76
N ARG A 200 -12.83 -3.46 -14.99
CA ARG A 200 -12.28 -3.14 -16.32
C ARG A 200 -11.34 -4.21 -16.86
N THR A 201 -10.50 -4.77 -15.98
CA THR A 201 -9.56 -5.84 -16.35
C THR A 201 -10.20 -7.23 -16.46
N GLY A 202 -11.53 -7.34 -16.26
CA GLY A 202 -12.25 -8.60 -16.29
C GLY A 202 -11.79 -9.60 -15.21
N LYS A 203 -11.20 -9.11 -14.11
CA LYS A 203 -10.72 -9.93 -13.00
C LYS A 203 -11.71 -9.89 -11.84
N TYR A 204 -11.59 -10.87 -10.94
CA TYR A 204 -12.42 -10.94 -9.74
C TYR A 204 -11.58 -10.76 -8.48
N ILE A 205 -12.05 -9.88 -7.60
CA ILE A 205 -11.49 -9.75 -6.27
C ILE A 205 -11.73 -11.08 -5.55
N ARG A 206 -10.68 -11.67 -4.97
CA ARG A 206 -10.79 -12.87 -4.15
C ARG A 206 -9.83 -12.82 -2.98
N ILE A 207 -10.34 -12.42 -1.82
CA ILE A 207 -9.56 -12.41 -0.57
C ILE A 207 -9.60 -13.80 0.05
N ARG A 208 -8.43 -14.41 0.23
CA ARG A 208 -8.28 -15.83 0.61
C ARG A 208 -7.74 -16.05 2.04
N THR A 209 -7.54 -14.99 2.81
CA THR A 209 -6.94 -15.08 4.15
C THR A 209 -7.42 -13.96 5.04
N GLY A 210 -7.72 -14.28 6.30
CA GLY A 210 -8.16 -13.30 7.30
C GLY A 210 -7.08 -12.25 7.62
N LYS A 211 -5.80 -12.57 7.37
CA LYS A 211 -4.66 -11.65 7.57
C LYS A 211 -4.67 -10.44 6.63
N PHE A 212 -5.47 -10.47 5.57
CA PHE A 212 -5.48 -9.42 4.55
C PHE A 212 -5.68 -8.04 5.15
N TRP A 213 -6.68 -7.86 6.00
CA TRP A 213 -7.01 -6.55 6.56
C TRP A 213 -5.93 -6.05 7.51
N ASP A 214 -5.43 -6.88 8.42
CA ASP A 214 -4.36 -6.49 9.34
C ASP A 214 -3.09 -6.09 8.56
N MET A 215 -2.69 -6.90 7.58
CA MET A 215 -1.51 -6.61 6.77
C MET A 215 -1.73 -5.40 5.83
N PHE A 216 -2.95 -5.19 5.35
CA PHE A 216 -3.32 -4.01 4.56
C PHE A 216 -3.20 -2.74 5.42
N GLN A 217 -3.61 -2.79 6.69
CA GLN A 217 -3.42 -1.68 7.64
C GLN A 217 -1.95 -1.38 7.87
N GLU A 218 -1.08 -2.40 7.95
CA GLU A 218 0.37 -2.21 8.06
C GLU A 218 0.95 -1.47 6.85
N ILE A 219 0.47 -1.76 5.63
CA ILE A 219 0.89 -0.99 4.43
C ILE A 219 0.37 0.45 4.50
N VAL A 220 -0.90 0.66 4.88
CA VAL A 220 -1.50 2.01 5.03
C VAL A 220 -0.76 2.84 6.07
N ALA A 221 -0.27 2.22 7.14
CA ALA A 221 0.52 2.90 8.17
C ALA A 221 1.84 3.48 7.63
N LEU A 222 2.30 3.05 6.44
CA LEU A 222 3.48 3.61 5.78
C LEU A 222 3.18 4.88 4.99
N LEU A 223 1.91 5.17 4.65
CA LEU A 223 1.57 6.34 3.84
C LEU A 223 1.95 7.64 4.57
N PRO A 224 2.64 8.58 3.89
CA PRO A 224 2.95 9.90 4.45
C PRO A 224 1.68 10.65 4.89
N ARG A 225 1.64 11.21 6.10
CA ARG A 225 0.44 11.90 6.60
C ARG A 225 0.71 13.40 6.69
N ARG A 226 -0.20 14.22 6.14
CA ARG A 226 -0.15 15.69 6.30
C ARG A 226 -0.42 16.15 7.73
N GLU A 227 -1.13 15.34 8.51
CA GLU A 227 -1.50 15.58 9.92
C GLU A 227 -0.30 15.71 10.87
N THR A 228 0.93 15.41 10.42
CA THR A 228 2.15 15.64 11.20
C THR A 228 2.54 17.12 11.26
N VAL A 229 1.92 17.98 10.44
CA VAL A 229 2.12 19.43 10.48
C VAL A 229 0.91 20.07 11.16
N ILE A 230 1.02 20.33 12.45
CA ILE A 230 -0.01 21.04 13.22
C ILE A 230 0.01 22.52 12.77
N PRO A 231 -1.12 23.09 12.30
CA PRO A 231 -1.15 24.49 11.88
C PRO A 231 -0.72 25.43 13.00
N LYS A 232 0.06 26.47 12.68
CA LYS A 232 0.61 27.40 13.69
C LYS A 232 -0.50 28.08 14.50
N GLU A 233 -1.65 28.29 13.89
CA GLU A 233 -2.85 28.92 14.48
C GLU A 233 -3.54 28.03 15.54
N VAL A 234 -3.24 26.73 15.52
CA VAL A 234 -3.75 25.73 16.46
C VAL A 234 -2.76 25.51 17.62
N GLN A 235 -1.46 25.71 17.38
CA GLN A 235 -0.40 25.45 18.37
C GLN A 235 -0.44 26.39 19.58
N SER A 236 -0.91 27.63 19.40
CA SER A 236 -0.90 28.66 20.46
C SER A 236 -2.03 28.52 21.49
N ASP A 237 -3.04 27.69 21.22
CA ASP A 237 -4.20 27.48 22.11
C ASP A 237 -4.37 26.00 22.43
N ILE A 238 -4.10 25.65 23.69
CA ILE A 238 -4.18 24.27 24.22
C ILE A 238 -5.56 23.64 23.94
N ARG A 239 -6.66 24.39 24.04
CA ARG A 239 -8.00 23.83 23.80
C ARG A 239 -8.21 23.50 22.33
N ARG A 240 -7.72 24.36 21.42
CA ARG A 240 -7.75 24.10 19.98
C ARG A 240 -6.86 22.92 19.60
N LEU A 241 -5.67 22.83 20.17
CA LEU A 241 -4.75 21.70 19.99
C LEU A 241 -5.39 20.38 20.41
N MET A 242 -5.95 20.32 21.63
CA MET A 242 -6.61 19.11 22.15
C MET A 242 -7.86 18.71 21.34
N SER A 243 -8.56 19.68 20.73
CA SER A 243 -9.69 19.41 19.83
C SER A 243 -9.19 18.88 18.48
N TYR A 244 -8.14 19.48 17.93
CA TYR A 244 -7.51 19.08 16.68
C TYR A 244 -6.96 17.64 16.76
N GLU A 245 -6.23 17.31 17.81
CA GLU A 245 -5.70 15.96 18.05
C GLU A 245 -6.82 14.92 18.16
N ARG A 246 -7.88 15.22 18.93
CA ARG A 246 -9.06 14.35 19.05
C ARG A 246 -9.76 14.12 17.71
N ASN A 247 -9.90 15.16 16.89
CA ASN A 247 -10.51 15.05 15.57
C ASN A 247 -9.67 14.18 14.62
N ILE A 248 -8.35 14.32 14.67
CA ILE A 248 -7.42 13.45 13.95
C ILE A 248 -7.56 12.00 14.41
N GLU A 249 -7.52 11.75 15.72
CA GLU A 249 -7.63 10.39 16.27
C GLU A 249 -8.98 9.75 15.92
N PHE A 250 -10.07 10.51 16.02
CA PHE A 250 -11.40 10.06 15.62
C PHE A 250 -11.45 9.72 14.13
N GLY A 251 -10.91 10.58 13.27
CA GLY A 251 -10.77 10.32 11.84
C GLY A 251 -9.99 9.04 11.56
N ARG A 252 -8.86 8.83 12.23
CA ARG A 252 -8.04 7.61 12.11
C ARG A 252 -8.80 6.37 12.53
N ARG A 253 -9.50 6.41 13.66
CA ARG A 253 -10.29 5.27 14.14
C ARG A 253 -11.42 4.93 13.18
N ARG A 254 -12.13 5.94 12.68
CA ARG A 254 -13.18 5.77 11.67
C ARG A 254 -12.62 5.16 10.37
N ASP A 255 -11.50 5.66 9.88
CA ASP A 255 -10.88 5.16 8.65
C ASP A 255 -10.32 3.75 8.84
N ALA A 256 -9.77 3.42 10.02
CA ALA A 256 -9.34 2.07 10.36
C ALA A 256 -10.51 1.08 10.37
N LEU A 257 -11.66 1.45 10.96
CA LEU A 257 -12.89 0.65 10.91
C LEU A 257 -13.39 0.48 9.47
N ALA A 258 -13.40 1.56 8.69
CA ALA A 258 -13.80 1.50 7.29
C ALA A 258 -12.90 0.56 6.48
N ARG A 259 -11.58 0.56 6.74
CA ARG A 259 -10.62 -0.36 6.13
C ARG A 259 -10.87 -1.80 6.55
N ALA A 260 -11.18 -2.08 7.82
CA ALA A 260 -11.53 -3.43 8.28
C ALA A 260 -12.78 -4.00 7.58
N GLU A 261 -13.69 -3.14 7.15
CA GLU A 261 -14.90 -3.51 6.40
C GLU A 261 -14.74 -3.40 4.87
N MET A 262 -13.58 -2.95 4.38
CA MET A 262 -13.32 -2.90 2.95
C MET A 262 -13.49 -4.26 2.33
N PHE A 263 -13.99 -4.27 1.09
CA PHE A 263 -14.30 -5.48 0.35
C PHE A 263 -15.34 -6.37 1.04
N GLY A 264 -16.20 -5.77 1.87
CA GLY A 264 -17.24 -6.47 2.67
C GLY A 264 -16.71 -7.17 3.91
N GLY A 265 -15.47 -6.87 4.32
CA GLY A 265 -14.85 -7.40 5.52
C GLY A 265 -14.64 -8.92 5.52
N PRO A 266 -14.00 -9.49 6.56
CA PRO A 266 -13.69 -10.92 6.62
C PRO A 266 -14.91 -11.85 6.55
N ARG A 267 -16.09 -11.36 6.99
CA ARG A 267 -17.34 -12.13 7.00
C ARG A 267 -17.81 -12.48 5.60
N ARG A 268 -17.78 -11.52 4.66
CA ARG A 268 -18.18 -11.76 3.26
C ARG A 268 -17.40 -12.91 2.62
N TRP A 269 -16.15 -13.08 3.02
CA TRP A 269 -15.23 -14.10 2.49
C TRP A 269 -15.25 -15.40 3.30
N ARG A 270 -16.11 -15.53 4.32
CA ARG A 270 -16.18 -16.68 5.23
C ARG A 270 -14.85 -16.99 5.93
N LEU A 271 -14.05 -15.95 6.19
CA LEU A 271 -12.72 -16.07 6.81
C LEU A 271 -12.76 -16.00 8.34
N VAL A 272 -13.91 -15.61 8.91
CA VAL A 272 -14.16 -15.57 10.35
C VAL A 272 -15.56 -16.15 10.60
N LYS A 273 -15.71 -16.99 11.64
CA LYS A 273 -16.98 -17.62 12.03
C LYS A 273 -17.83 -16.77 13.00
N ARG A 274 -17.24 -15.78 13.68
CA ARG A 274 -17.89 -14.92 14.70
C ARG A 274 -17.78 -13.43 14.40
N SER A 275 -18.74 -12.66 14.92
CA SER A 275 -18.74 -11.21 14.85
C SER A 275 -17.55 -10.57 15.56
N VAL A 276 -16.88 -9.60 14.92
CA VAL A 276 -16.17 -8.55 15.69
C VAL A 276 -17.26 -7.78 16.45
N GLY A 277 -17.40 -8.02 17.75
CA GLY A 277 -18.39 -7.37 18.63
C GLY A 277 -19.34 -8.30 19.40
N GLU A 278 -19.34 -9.62 19.18
CA GLU A 278 -20.08 -10.54 20.05
C GLU A 278 -19.34 -10.68 21.40
N ARG A 279 -19.96 -10.16 22.48
CA ARG A 279 -19.50 -10.45 23.84
C ARG A 279 -19.53 -11.96 24.07
N PRO A 280 -18.57 -12.54 24.80
CA PRO A 280 -18.68 -13.93 25.21
C PRO A 280 -19.99 -14.10 26.00
N GLU A 281 -20.82 -15.06 25.61
CA GLU A 281 -21.94 -15.50 26.42
C GLU A 281 -21.41 -15.87 27.80
N LEU A 282 -21.85 -15.13 28.82
CA LEU A 282 -21.68 -15.51 30.21
C LEU A 282 -22.39 -16.85 30.37
N ASN A 283 -21.60 -17.91 30.49
CA ASN A 283 -22.08 -19.27 30.69
C ASN A 283 -22.69 -19.34 32.09
N ASN A 284 -23.97 -18.99 32.20
CA ASN A 284 -24.74 -19.04 33.43
C ASN A 284 -25.10 -20.50 33.71
N ARG A 285 -24.16 -21.26 34.27
CA ARG A 285 -24.47 -22.55 34.90
C ARG A 285 -24.77 -22.31 36.38
N MET A 286 -26.00 -21.90 36.65
CA MET A 286 -26.70 -22.25 37.88
C MET A 286 -27.33 -23.63 37.65
N ASN A 287 -27.01 -24.58 38.54
CA ASN A 287 -27.68 -25.85 38.87
C ASN A 287 -26.60 -26.71 39.55
N GLY A 288 -26.66 -27.13 40.81
CA GLY A 288 -27.69 -27.11 41.83
C GLY A 288 -27.26 -28.18 42.83
N GLU A 289 -26.79 -27.79 44.02
CA GLU A 289 -26.52 -28.74 45.10
C GLU A 289 -27.65 -28.66 46.12
N SER A 290 -28.61 -29.56 45.97
CA SER A 290 -29.62 -29.87 46.97
C SER A 290 -29.10 -30.98 47.88
N ASN A 291 -28.59 -30.55 49.04
CA ASN A 291 -28.91 -31.06 50.37
C ASN A 291 -29.54 -32.47 50.47
N THR A 292 -28.77 -33.45 50.95
CA THR A 292 -29.29 -34.55 51.78
C THR A 292 -28.35 -34.70 52.98
N GLY A 293 -28.93 -34.64 54.18
CA GLY A 293 -28.20 -34.57 55.44
C GLY A 293 -28.27 -35.85 56.28
N LEU A 294 -27.60 -35.75 57.43
CA LEU A 294 -27.56 -36.63 58.62
C LEU A 294 -26.77 -37.95 58.44
N THR A 295 -25.84 -38.36 59.32
CA THR A 295 -25.87 -38.26 60.79
C THR A 295 -24.50 -38.54 61.43
N ALA A 296 -24.12 -37.68 62.38
CA ALA A 296 -23.55 -37.89 63.74
C ALA A 296 -22.32 -38.77 64.07
N ALA A 297 -21.65 -38.28 65.13
CA ALA A 297 -20.70 -38.89 66.09
C ALA A 297 -19.24 -39.05 65.64
N ALA A 298 -18.19 -38.96 66.46
CA ALA A 298 -17.88 -38.34 67.75
C ALA A 298 -16.41 -38.75 68.04
N ARG A 299 -15.58 -37.85 68.59
CA ARG A 299 -14.34 -38.09 69.39
C ARG A 299 -13.45 -39.31 69.03
N PHE A 300 -12.21 -39.05 68.60
CA PHE A 300 -10.98 -39.15 69.41
C PHE A 300 -9.86 -38.36 68.71
#